data_AF-A0A3P6GKY1-F1
#
_entry.id   AF-A0A3P6GKY1-F1
#
_cell.length_a   1.000
_cell.length_b   1.000
_cell.length_c   1.000
_cell.angle_alpha   90.00
_cell.angle_beta   90.00
_cell.angle_gamma   90.00
#
_symmetry.space_group_name_H-M   'P 1'
#
loop_
_entity.id
_entity.type
_entity.pdbx_description
1 polymer ?
#
loop_
_entity_poly.entity_id
_entity_poly.type
_entity_poly.pdbx_seq_one_letter_code
_entity_poly.pdbx_strand_id
1 'polypeptide(L)'
;MFWRNLLKRVSKWFNSAKKMVQESVSAAYAKLRGFVAVLIAKIRHFFVLAFLKLRGFVVATVAKIRKFFVTAIANLRKFFSIVDTLNHLVQKLHSLINDIVNVFNSELALSSRFFIVPKIIDQLGDVVPIVDRLIKCFINIECGSYFYFL
;
A
#
# COMPACT_ATOMS: atom_id res chain seq x y z
N MET A 1 -13.68 -52.46 78.79
CA MET A 1 -13.89 -52.83 77.37
C MET A 1 -14.75 -51.81 76.60
N PHE A 2 -15.82 -51.27 77.21
CA PHE A 2 -16.73 -50.28 76.61
C PHE A 2 -16.08 -49.03 75.98
N TRP A 3 -15.25 -48.31 76.75
CA TRP A 3 -14.62 -47.05 76.31
C TRP A 3 -13.74 -47.19 75.06
N ARG A 4 -13.03 -48.32 74.92
CA ARG A 4 -12.17 -48.60 73.76
C ARG A 4 -12.99 -48.75 72.47
N ASN A 5 -14.15 -49.41 72.56
CA ASN A 5 -15.07 -49.57 71.43
C ASN A 5 -15.78 -48.26 71.06
N LEU A 6 -16.10 -47.42 72.04
CA LEU A 6 -16.65 -46.08 71.81
C LEU A 6 -15.64 -45.20 71.06
N LEU A 7 -14.41 -45.09 71.56
CA LEU A 7 -13.34 -44.29 70.94
C LEU A 7 -13.04 -44.75 69.50
N LYS A 8 -13.04 -46.06 69.25
CA LYS A 8 -12.83 -46.61 67.90
C LYS A 8 -13.94 -46.19 66.92
N ARG A 9 -15.21 -46.14 67.38
CA ARG A 9 -16.34 -45.67 66.57
C ARG A 9 -16.25 -44.17 66.29
N VAL A 10 -15.92 -43.37 67.31
CA VAL A 10 -15.74 -41.92 67.17
C VAL A 10 -14.60 -41.60 66.20
N SER A 11 -13.47 -42.29 66.31
CA SER A 11 -12.33 -42.13 65.39
C SER A 11 -12.71 -42.48 63.94
N LYS A 12 -13.45 -43.59 63.73
CA LYS A 12 -13.93 -43.97 62.40
C LYS A 12 -14.89 -42.93 61.82
N TRP A 13 -15.81 -42.42 62.63
CA TRP A 13 -16.74 -41.37 62.22
C TRP A 13 -15.99 -40.09 61.84
N PHE A 14 -15.02 -39.65 62.65
CA PHE A 14 -14.22 -38.45 62.39
C PHE A 14 -13.40 -38.56 61.10
N ASN A 15 -12.78 -39.72 60.85
CA ASN A 15 -12.05 -39.97 59.60
C ASN A 15 -12.99 -39.94 58.38
N SER A 16 -14.21 -40.46 58.51
CA SER A 16 -15.21 -40.42 57.44
C SER A 16 -15.67 -38.99 57.17
N ALA A 17 -15.92 -38.19 58.22
CA ALA A 17 -16.29 -36.78 58.10
C ALA A 17 -15.15 -35.97 57.45
N LYS A 18 -13.90 -36.19 57.86
CA LYS A 18 -12.72 -35.54 57.25
C LYS A 18 -12.62 -35.86 55.75
N LYS A 19 -12.83 -37.12 55.37
CA LYS A 19 -12.79 -37.54 53.97
C LYS A 19 -13.89 -36.84 53.14
N MET A 20 -15.11 -36.76 53.66
CA MET A 20 -16.22 -36.06 53.00
C MET A 20 -15.92 -34.57 52.79
N VAL A 21 -15.34 -33.90 53.79
CA VAL A 21 -14.92 -32.49 53.67
C VAL A 21 -13.80 -32.33 52.64
N GLN A 22 -12.83 -33.24 52.63
CA GLN A 22 -11.74 -33.20 51.67
C GLN A 22 -12.24 -33.39 50.24
N GLU A 23 -13.16 -34.32 50.02
CA GLU A 23 -13.80 -34.56 48.72
C GLU A 23 -14.61 -33.33 48.27
N SER A 24 -15.41 -32.73 49.15
CA SER A 24 -16.22 -31.57 48.80
C SER A 24 -15.38 -30.34 48.46
N VAL A 25 -14.30 -30.09 49.21
CA VAL A 25 -13.33 -29.01 48.91
C VAL A 25 -12.61 -29.27 47.60
N SER A 26 -12.19 -30.52 47.34
CA SER A 26 -11.53 -30.88 46.07
C SER A 26 -12.45 -30.68 44.86
N ALA A 27 -13.73 -31.05 45.00
CA ALA A 27 -14.74 -30.86 43.96
C ALA A 27 -15.03 -29.37 43.71
N ALA A 28 -15.11 -28.57 44.77
CA ALA A 28 -15.27 -27.11 44.66
C ALA A 28 -14.06 -26.47 43.97
N TYR A 29 -12.85 -26.89 44.33
CA TYR A 29 -11.61 -26.42 43.71
C TYR A 29 -11.53 -26.79 42.23
N ALA A 30 -11.89 -28.04 41.87
CA ALA A 30 -11.92 -28.49 40.49
C ALA A 30 -12.92 -27.68 39.63
N LYS A 31 -14.11 -27.40 40.18
CA LYS A 31 -15.10 -26.53 39.51
C LYS A 31 -14.58 -25.11 39.30
N LEU A 32 -13.97 -24.52 40.32
CA LEU A 32 -13.39 -23.17 40.22
C LEU A 32 -12.28 -23.13 39.17
N ARG A 33 -11.38 -24.12 39.17
CA ARG A 33 -10.30 -24.24 38.18
C ARG A 33 -10.85 -24.38 36.77
N GLY A 34 -11.88 -25.19 36.57
CA GLY A 34 -12.55 -25.34 35.27
C GLY A 34 -13.17 -24.02 34.80
N PHE A 35 -13.86 -23.31 35.68
CA PHE A 35 -14.45 -22.01 35.37
C PHE A 35 -13.41 -20.97 34.96
N VAL A 36 -12.32 -20.87 35.73
CA VAL A 36 -11.19 -19.98 35.42
C VAL A 36 -10.54 -20.36 34.08
N ALA A 37 -10.33 -21.65 33.81
CA ALA A 37 -9.78 -22.09 32.53
C ALA A 37 -10.65 -21.69 31.34
N VAL A 38 -11.97 -21.82 31.46
CA VAL A 38 -12.93 -21.39 30.41
C VAL A 38 -12.86 -19.87 30.20
N LEU A 39 -12.80 -19.09 31.27
CA LEU A 39 -12.66 -17.64 31.19
C LEU A 39 -11.36 -17.23 30.49
N ILE A 40 -10.24 -17.82 30.89
CA ILE A 40 -8.93 -17.56 30.27
C ILE A 40 -8.97 -17.91 28.78
N ALA A 41 -9.56 -19.05 28.41
CA ALA A 41 -9.69 -19.47 27.03
C ALA A 41 -10.53 -18.47 26.20
N LYS A 42 -11.67 -18.00 26.75
CA LYS A 42 -12.51 -16.98 26.09
C LYS A 42 -11.76 -15.67 25.89
N ILE A 43 -11.07 -15.19 26.92
CA ILE A 43 -10.29 -13.95 26.86
C ILE A 43 -9.19 -14.07 25.80
N ARG A 44 -8.42 -15.18 25.82
CA ARG A 44 -7.38 -15.44 24.83
C ARG A 44 -7.95 -15.44 23.41
N HIS A 45 -9.07 -16.14 23.20
CA HIS A 45 -9.71 -16.20 21.89
C HIS A 45 -10.19 -14.83 21.42
N PHE A 46 -10.78 -14.03 22.31
CA PHE A 46 -11.17 -12.66 22.02
C PHE A 46 -9.99 -11.80 21.58
N PHE A 47 -8.87 -11.83 22.32
CA PHE A 47 -7.67 -11.08 21.97
C PHE A 47 -7.08 -11.51 20.63
N VAL A 48 -7.03 -12.81 20.34
CA VAL A 48 -6.54 -13.33 19.06
C VAL A 48 -7.40 -12.82 17.90
N LEU A 49 -8.73 -12.89 18.02
CA LEU A 49 -9.64 -12.40 16.99
C LEU A 49 -9.53 -10.88 16.80
N ALA A 50 -9.45 -10.12 17.89
CA ALA A 50 -9.28 -8.67 17.83
C ALA A 50 -7.96 -8.30 17.13
N PHE A 51 -6.87 -8.97 17.48
CA PHE A 51 -5.56 -8.75 16.86
C PHE A 51 -5.57 -9.11 15.37
N LEU A 52 -6.18 -10.22 14.97
CA LEU A 52 -6.30 -10.61 13.57
C LEU A 52 -7.09 -9.59 12.75
N LYS A 53 -8.21 -9.09 13.29
CA LYS A 53 -9.01 -8.03 12.65
C LYS A 53 -8.20 -6.74 12.49
N LEU A 54 -7.51 -6.31 13.54
CA LEU A 54 -6.69 -5.10 13.51
C LEU A 54 -5.54 -5.24 12.50
N ARG A 55 -4.85 -6.38 12.50
CA ARG A 55 -3.80 -6.68 11.52
C ARG A 55 -4.35 -6.63 10.09
N GLY A 56 -5.50 -7.25 9.83
CA GLY A 56 -6.14 -7.22 8.51
C GLY A 56 -6.48 -5.80 8.07
N PHE A 57 -7.05 -5.00 8.98
CA PHE A 57 -7.36 -3.59 8.73
C PHE A 57 -6.12 -2.75 8.41
N VAL A 58 -5.04 -2.90 9.19
CA VAL A 58 -3.79 -2.19 8.97
C VAL A 58 -3.18 -2.57 7.62
N VAL A 59 -3.12 -3.87 7.31
CA VAL A 59 -2.59 -4.34 6.02
C VAL A 59 -3.39 -3.78 4.84
N ALA A 60 -4.72 -3.82 4.91
CA ALA A 60 -5.57 -3.29 3.85
C ALA A 60 -5.39 -1.78 3.66
N THR A 61 -5.31 -1.03 4.75
CA THR A 61 -5.09 0.42 4.73
C THR A 61 -3.71 0.77 4.14
N VAL A 62 -2.65 0.10 4.60
CA VAL A 62 -1.29 0.30 4.08
C VAL A 62 -1.22 -0.05 2.59
N ALA A 63 -1.88 -1.13 2.15
CA ALA A 63 -1.93 -1.51 0.75
C ALA A 63 -2.62 -0.44 -0.12
N LYS A 64 -3.73 0.12 0.35
CA LYS A 64 -4.43 1.23 -0.34
C LYS A 64 -3.54 2.47 -0.45
N ILE A 65 -2.93 2.87 0.66
CA ILE A 65 -2.02 4.03 0.69
C ILE A 65 -0.84 3.81 -0.28
N ARG A 66 -0.20 2.63 -0.23
CA ARG A 66 0.89 2.30 -1.14
C ARG A 66 0.46 2.36 -2.59
N LYS A 67 -0.71 1.80 -2.94
CA LYS A 67 -1.25 1.85 -4.30
C LYS A 67 -1.46 3.30 -4.75
N PHE A 68 -2.07 4.13 -3.90
CA PHE A 68 -2.26 5.55 -4.17
C PHE A 68 -0.94 6.26 -4.46
N PHE A 69 0.07 6.11 -3.60
CA PHE A 69 1.37 6.75 -3.80
C PHE A 69 2.10 6.24 -5.04
N VAL A 70 2.06 4.93 -5.32
CA VAL A 70 2.66 4.36 -6.54
C VAL A 70 2.02 4.95 -7.79
N THR A 71 0.69 5.04 -7.82
CA THR A 71 -0.05 5.65 -8.93
C THR A 71 0.30 7.14 -9.06
N ALA A 72 0.29 7.90 -7.96
CA ALA A 72 0.60 9.32 -7.96
C ALA A 72 2.01 9.59 -8.48
N ILE A 73 3.00 8.83 -8.03
CA ILE A 73 4.39 8.93 -8.50
C ILE A 73 4.50 8.56 -9.98
N ALA A 74 3.80 7.52 -10.43
CA ALA A 74 3.80 7.14 -11.84
C ALA A 74 3.21 8.25 -12.72
N ASN A 75 2.13 8.89 -12.29
CA ASN A 75 1.51 10.01 -13.00
C ASN A 75 2.44 11.25 -13.01
N LEU A 76 3.08 11.57 -11.89
CA LEU A 76 4.07 12.65 -11.83
C LEU A 76 5.24 12.40 -12.79
N ARG A 77 5.76 11.16 -12.84
CA ARG A 77 6.84 10.80 -13.77
C ARG A 77 6.41 10.98 -15.23
N LYS A 78 5.19 10.59 -15.58
CA LYS A 78 4.63 10.82 -16.92
C LYS A 78 4.52 12.32 -17.22
N PHE A 79 4.04 13.11 -16.27
CA PHE A 79 3.95 14.56 -16.41
C PHE A 79 5.32 15.19 -16.67
N PHE A 80 6.33 14.86 -15.86
CA PHE A 80 7.69 15.36 -16.07
C PHE A 80 8.28 14.93 -17.41
N SER A 81 8.01 13.70 -17.87
CA SER A 81 8.45 13.25 -19.19
C SER A 81 7.83 14.06 -20.34
N ILE A 82 6.57 14.48 -20.19
CA ILE A 82 5.91 15.36 -21.17
C ILE A 82 6.53 16.74 -21.16
N VAL A 83 6.75 17.32 -19.97
CA VAL A 83 7.39 18.63 -19.82
C VAL A 83 8.78 18.63 -20.46
N ASP A 84 9.56 17.57 -20.25
CA ASP A 84 10.90 17.44 -20.84
C ASP A 84 10.85 17.34 -22.38
N THR A 85 9.90 16.56 -22.92
CA THR A 85 9.67 16.47 -24.37
C THR A 85 9.26 17.82 -24.96
N LEU A 86 8.39 18.56 -24.27
CA LEU A 86 7.96 19.89 -24.68
C LEU A 86 9.12 20.89 -24.64
N ASN A 87 9.96 20.84 -23.60
CA ASN A 87 11.14 21.68 -23.50
C ASN A 87 12.11 21.42 -24.65
N HIS A 88 12.35 20.15 -25.00
CA HIS A 88 13.15 19.78 -26.16
C HIS A 88 12.57 20.33 -27.48
N LEU A 89 11.24 20.28 -27.66
CA LEU A 89 10.59 20.88 -28.81
C LEU A 89 10.79 22.39 -28.88
N VAL A 90 10.61 23.09 -27.77
CA VAL A 90 10.82 24.55 -27.68
C VAL A 90 12.26 24.90 -28.05
N GLN A 91 13.25 24.15 -27.54
CA GLN A 91 14.66 24.35 -27.89
C GLN A 91 14.91 24.15 -29.40
N LYS A 92 14.33 23.11 -30.00
CA LYS A 92 14.48 22.82 -31.44
C LYS A 92 13.81 23.88 -32.33
N LEU A 93 12.65 24.40 -31.92
CA LEU A 93 11.98 25.52 -32.58
C LEU A 93 12.83 26.80 -32.49
N HIS A 94 13.40 27.08 -31.31
CA HIS A 94 14.25 28.26 -31.12
C HIS A 94 15.50 28.19 -32.01
N SER A 95 16.17 27.02 -32.08
CA SER A 95 17.33 26.86 -32.98
C SER A 95 16.94 27.05 -34.45
N LEU A 96 15.79 26.50 -34.87
CA LEU A 96 15.28 26.67 -36.24
C LEU A 96 15.01 28.14 -36.58
N ILE A 97 14.39 28.89 -35.66
CA ILE A 97 14.12 30.32 -35.84
C ILE A 97 15.44 31.09 -35.96
N ASN A 98 16.42 30.80 -35.11
CA ASN A 98 17.74 31.45 -35.18
C ASN A 98 18.46 31.16 -36.49
N ASP A 99 18.41 29.92 -36.99
CA ASP A 99 18.98 29.57 -38.29
C ASP A 99 18.29 30.31 -39.43
N ILE A 100 16.95 30.39 -39.42
CA ILE A 100 16.19 31.17 -40.41
C ILE A 100 16.58 32.66 -40.35
N VAL A 101 16.60 33.26 -39.16
CA VAL A 101 16.95 34.68 -38.97
C VAL A 101 18.38 34.95 -39.45
N ASN A 102 19.34 34.07 -39.15
CA ASN A 102 20.71 34.17 -39.64
C ASN A 102 20.79 34.12 -41.17
N VAL A 103 20.02 33.22 -41.80
CA VAL A 103 19.95 33.15 -43.28
C VAL A 103 19.38 34.43 -43.88
N PHE A 104 18.34 35.01 -43.28
CA PHE A 104 17.74 36.26 -43.77
C PHE A 104 18.62 37.49 -43.55
N ASN A 105 19.35 37.55 -42.44
CA ASN A 105 20.28 38.65 -42.12
C ASN A 105 21.63 38.54 -42.84
N SER A 106 21.95 37.38 -43.39
CA SER A 106 23.19 37.19 -44.15
C SER A 106 23.10 37.75 -45.58
N GLU A 107 24.13 38.48 -45.99
CA GLU A 107 24.41 38.96 -47.36
C GLU A 107 24.76 37.81 -48.34
N LEU A 108 24.27 36.59 -48.05
CA LEU A 108 24.55 35.37 -48.78
C LEU A 108 23.79 35.33 -50.12
N ALA A 109 24.54 35.01 -51.18
CA ALA A 109 24.03 34.86 -52.55
C ALA A 109 22.80 33.93 -52.60
N LEU A 110 21.83 34.26 -53.46
CA LEU A 110 20.57 33.52 -53.68
C LEU A 110 20.76 31.99 -53.83
N SER A 111 21.92 31.56 -54.33
CA SER A 111 22.31 30.15 -54.49
C SER A 111 22.52 29.40 -53.16
N SER A 112 23.09 30.02 -52.13
CA SER A 112 23.30 29.37 -50.83
C SER A 112 22.02 29.31 -50.00
N ARG A 113 21.11 30.29 -50.17
CA ARG A 113 19.77 30.27 -49.60
C ARG A 113 18.97 29.05 -50.07
N PHE A 114 19.12 28.65 -51.33
CA PHE A 114 18.45 27.47 -51.91
C PHE A 114 18.90 26.13 -51.30
N PHE A 115 20.13 26.04 -50.80
CA PHE A 115 20.66 24.83 -50.16
C PHE A 115 20.25 24.70 -48.68
N ILE A 116 19.93 25.81 -48.03
CA ILE A 116 19.61 25.83 -46.59
C ILE A 116 18.13 25.54 -46.34
N VAL A 117 17.25 25.97 -47.26
CA VAL A 117 15.80 25.71 -47.22
C VAL A 117 15.43 24.21 -47.10
N PRO A 118 15.98 23.28 -47.90
CA PRO A 118 15.69 21.85 -47.73
C PRO A 118 16.20 21.28 -46.40
N LYS A 119 17.29 21.82 -45.85
CA LYS A 119 17.82 21.42 -44.54
C LYS A 119 16.89 21.83 -43.38
N ILE A 120 16.25 22.99 -43.51
CA ILE A 120 15.20 23.47 -42.59
C ILE A 120 13.93 22.60 -42.71
N ILE A 121 13.57 22.18 -43.93
CA ILE A 121 12.42 21.29 -44.18
C ILE A 121 12.64 19.90 -43.56
N ASP A 122 13.83 19.32 -43.68
CA ASP A 122 14.17 18.04 -43.04
C ASP A 122 14.10 18.14 -41.50
N GLN A 123 14.61 19.24 -40.93
CA GLN A 123 14.53 19.47 -39.48
C GLN A 123 13.09 19.67 -38.97
N LEU A 124 12.20 20.23 -39.80
CA LEU A 124 10.76 20.30 -39.54
C LEU A 124 10.09 18.92 -39.64
N GLY A 125 10.53 18.09 -40.58
CA GLY A 125 10.09 16.69 -40.71
C GLY A 125 10.34 15.87 -39.44
N ASP A 126 11.47 16.10 -38.77
CA ASP A 126 11.80 15.46 -37.49
C ASP A 126 10.96 15.93 -36.29
N VAL A 127 10.24 17.06 -36.39
CA VAL A 127 9.38 17.57 -35.32
C VAL A 127 8.03 16.85 -35.30
N VAL A 128 7.52 16.47 -36.48
CA VAL A 128 6.26 15.74 -36.67
C VAL A 128 6.16 14.47 -35.79
N PRO A 129 7.14 13.54 -35.78
CA PRO A 129 7.07 12.35 -34.95
C PRO A 129 7.18 12.64 -33.44
N ILE A 130 7.75 13.78 -33.05
CA ILE A 130 7.82 14.19 -31.64
C ILE A 130 6.45 14.72 -31.19
N VAL A 131 5.77 15.50 -32.04
CA VAL A 131 4.41 16.01 -31.79
C VAL A 131 3.39 14.87 -31.74
N ASP A 132 3.46 13.90 -32.65
CA ASP A 132 2.60 12.70 -32.61
C ASP A 132 2.76 11.91 -31.29
N ARG A 133 4.01 11.79 -30.82
CA ARG A 133 4.33 11.13 -29.56
C ARG A 133 3.76 11.89 -28.36
N LEU A 134 3.80 13.21 -28.39
CA LEU A 134 3.24 14.10 -27.37
C LEU A 134 1.70 14.00 -27.31
N ILE A 135 1.02 14.00 -28.46
CA ILE A 135 -0.43 13.84 -28.56
C ILE A 135 -0.86 12.48 -27.96
N LYS A 136 -0.17 11.40 -28.31
CA LYS A 136 -0.42 10.07 -27.73
C LYS A 136 -0.17 10.03 -26.22
N CYS A 137 0.87 10.69 -25.74
CA CYS A 137 1.15 10.78 -24.30
C CYS A 137 0.07 11.58 -23.55
N PHE A 138 -0.47 12.66 -24.14
CA PHE A 138 -1.50 13.49 -23.53
C PHE A 138 -2.84 12.76 -23.42
N ILE A 139 -3.29 12.12 -24.51
CA ILE A 139 -4.52 11.31 -24.55
C ILE A 139 -4.46 10.18 -23.50
N ASN A 140 -3.31 9.53 -23.35
CA ASN A 140 -3.14 8.43 -22.40
C ASN A 140 -3.12 8.90 -20.93
N ILE A 141 -2.81 10.17 -20.65
CA ILE A 141 -2.93 10.78 -19.32
C ILE A 141 -4.37 11.17 -19.01
N GLU A 142 -5.09 11.74 -19.97
CA GLU A 142 -6.50 12.09 -19.82
C GLU A 142 -7.33 10.82 -19.59
N CYS A 143 -7.22 9.80 -20.45
CA CYS A 143 -7.89 8.51 -20.24
C CYS A 143 -7.47 7.80 -18.95
N GLY A 144 -6.23 8.00 -18.50
CA GLY A 144 -5.73 7.47 -17.23
C GLY A 144 -6.37 8.15 -16.02
N SER A 145 -6.67 9.44 -16.07
CA SER A 145 -7.23 10.20 -14.93
C SER A 145 -8.72 9.96 -14.70
N TYR A 146 -9.48 9.66 -15.75
CA TYR A 146 -10.93 9.37 -15.63
C TYR A 146 -11.25 8.01 -14.97
N PHE A 147 -10.27 7.13 -14.79
CA PHE A 147 -10.46 5.79 -14.21
C PHE A 147 -10.20 5.69 -12.69
N TYR A 148 -9.89 6.80 -12.01
CA TYR A 148 -9.50 6.77 -10.58
C TYR A 148 -10.56 7.31 -9.60
N PHE A 149 -11.78 7.62 -10.06
CA PHE A 149 -12.88 8.14 -9.21
C PHE A 149 -14.13 7.25 -9.11
N LEU A 150 -14.08 6.01 -9.59
CA LEU A 150 -15.10 4.97 -9.39
C LEU A 150 -14.46 3.74 -8.74
#